data_AF-A0A938JH43-F1
#
_entry.id   AF-A0A938JH43-F1
#
_cell.length_a   1.000
_cell.length_b   1.000
_cell.length_c   1.000
_cell.angle_alpha   90.00
_cell.angle_beta   90.00
_cell.angle_gamma   90.00
#
_symmetry.space_group_name_H-M   'P 1'
#
loop_
_entity.id
_entity.type
_entity.pdbx_description
1 polymer ?
#
loop_
_entity_poly.entity_id
_entity_poly.type
_entity_poly.pdbx_seq_one_letter_code
_entity_poly.pdbx_strand_id
1 'polypeptide(L)'
;MATEVVGTAPSEKAKPKRGNALGLHRHFTKKGKHPYDLLEWERRSAGISSGDGTSVFEQDNIEVPADWSQLATNVVASKYFRGAMGSPEREYSAKQLIDRVVLTIKAWGMEEGYFNSKDEAEVFEYELAHLLVNQMAAFNSPVWFNVGMRENPQCSACFILSVEDTMDSILSWIGKEGIIFKGGSGSGINLSAIRSSKERLSGGGEASGPVSFMRGADSCAGAIKSGGTTRRAAKMVILNVDHPDIRDFVGCKA
;
A
#
# COMPACT_ATOMS: atom_id res chain seq x y z
N MET A 1 -6.44 16.21 22.67
CA MET A 1 -7.74 15.72 22.19
C MET A 1 -7.51 15.10 20.83
N ALA A 2 -7.57 13.76 20.75
CA ALA A 2 -7.39 13.04 19.50
C ALA A 2 -8.65 13.23 18.66
N THR A 3 -8.51 13.81 17.47
CA THR A 3 -9.58 13.87 16.49
C THR A 3 -9.82 12.47 15.97
N GLU A 4 -10.92 11.86 16.40
CA GLU A 4 -11.49 10.67 15.80
C GLU A 4 -11.75 10.97 14.32
N VAL A 5 -11.05 10.23 13.46
CA VAL A 5 -11.47 10.09 12.07
C VAL A 5 -12.86 9.51 12.14
N VAL A 6 -13.85 10.20 11.58
CA VAL A 6 -15.21 9.67 11.40
C VAL A 6 -15.11 8.48 10.47
N GLY A 7 -14.75 7.33 11.03
CA GLY A 7 -14.96 6.04 10.44
C GLY A 7 -16.46 5.87 10.38
N THR A 8 -16.99 5.58 9.20
CA THR A 8 -18.26 4.86 9.06
C THR A 8 -18.30 3.79 10.14
N ALA A 9 -19.35 3.81 10.97
CA ALA A 9 -19.56 2.81 12.02
C ALA A 9 -19.27 1.42 11.43
N PRO A 10 -18.60 0.52 12.16
CA PRO A 10 -18.40 -0.83 11.65
C PRO A 10 -19.78 -1.40 11.37
N SER A 11 -20.12 -1.50 10.07
CA SER A 11 -21.22 -2.34 9.61
C SER A 11 -20.99 -3.67 10.29
N GLU A 12 -21.99 -4.18 11.03
CA GLU A 12 -22.00 -5.58 11.43
C GLU A 12 -21.68 -6.37 10.17
N LYS A 13 -20.47 -6.97 10.12
CA LYS A 13 -20.07 -7.76 8.97
C LYS A 13 -21.06 -8.90 8.90
N ALA A 14 -21.97 -8.86 7.92
CA ALA A 14 -22.87 -9.96 7.66
C ALA A 14 -22.00 -11.19 7.40
N LYS A 15 -21.99 -12.14 8.35
CA LYS A 15 -21.31 -13.43 8.15
C LYS A 15 -21.88 -14.01 6.85
N PRO A 16 -21.05 -14.34 5.85
CA PRO A 16 -21.56 -14.90 4.62
C PRO A 16 -22.37 -16.14 4.97
N LYS A 17 -23.55 -16.24 4.34
CA LYS A 17 -24.41 -17.41 4.49
C LYS A 17 -23.57 -18.64 4.14
N ARG A 18 -23.53 -19.64 5.04
CA ARG A 18 -23.02 -20.99 4.77
C ARG A 18 -23.58 -21.44 3.42
N GLY A 19 -22.78 -21.36 2.36
CA GLY A 19 -23.25 -21.54 0.99
C GLY A 19 -22.35 -20.96 -0.10
N ASN A 20 -21.54 -19.94 0.19
CA ASN A 20 -20.59 -19.35 -0.79
C ASN A 20 -19.13 -19.71 -0.49
N ALA A 21 -18.85 -20.99 -0.29
CA ALA A 21 -17.45 -21.39 -0.18
C ALA A 21 -16.79 -21.42 -1.57
N LEU A 22 -15.51 -21.08 -1.60
CA LEU A 22 -14.77 -20.86 -2.84
C LEU A 22 -14.61 -22.11 -3.72
N GLY A 23 -14.70 -23.31 -3.13
CA GLY A 23 -14.56 -24.58 -3.85
C GLY A 23 -13.14 -24.81 -4.35
N LEU A 24 -12.13 -24.44 -3.56
CA LEU A 24 -10.74 -24.47 -3.99
C LEU A 24 -10.18 -25.89 -4.12
N HIS A 25 -9.39 -26.10 -5.17
CA HIS A 25 -8.68 -27.33 -5.45
C HIS A 25 -7.18 -27.06 -5.63
N ARG A 26 -6.34 -28.03 -5.25
CA ARG A 26 -4.90 -27.93 -5.47
C ARG A 26 -4.60 -27.98 -6.97
N HIS A 27 -3.74 -27.08 -7.43
CA HIS A 27 -3.30 -27.00 -8.82
C HIS A 27 -1.78 -27.16 -8.89
N PHE A 28 -1.05 -26.33 -8.15
CA PHE A 28 0.42 -26.38 -8.13
C PHE A 28 0.99 -27.19 -6.97
N THR A 29 0.20 -27.40 -5.91
CA THR A 29 0.69 -27.95 -4.64
C THR A 29 0.24 -29.38 -4.40
N LYS A 30 0.89 -30.06 -3.45
CA LYS A 30 0.57 -31.43 -3.05
C LYS A 30 0.19 -31.49 -1.58
N LYS A 31 -0.81 -32.29 -1.23
CA LYS A 31 -1.23 -32.48 0.17
C LYS A 31 -0.05 -33.02 0.99
N GLY A 32 0.18 -32.46 2.17
CA GLY A 32 1.26 -32.86 3.08
C GLY A 32 2.67 -32.43 2.68
N LYS A 33 2.83 -31.59 1.64
CA LYS A 33 4.12 -30.97 1.30
C LYS A 33 3.95 -29.46 1.19
N HIS A 34 4.67 -28.71 2.01
CA HIS A 34 4.61 -27.25 1.95
C HIS A 34 5.28 -26.78 0.65
N PRO A 35 4.80 -25.72 -0.02
CA PRO A 35 5.43 -25.18 -1.23
C PRO A 35 6.91 -24.84 -1.06
N TYR A 36 7.31 -24.41 0.14
CA TYR A 36 8.70 -24.10 0.46
C TYR A 36 9.62 -25.32 0.45
N ASP A 37 9.09 -26.52 0.70
CA ASP A 37 9.86 -27.78 0.70
C ASP A 37 10.20 -28.26 -0.72
N LEU A 38 9.62 -27.62 -1.74
CA LEU A 38 9.84 -27.93 -3.16
C LEU A 38 10.93 -27.07 -3.78
N LEU A 39 11.53 -26.15 -3.02
CA LEU A 39 12.50 -25.18 -3.48
C LEU A 39 13.85 -25.38 -2.78
N GLU A 40 14.92 -25.04 -3.48
CA GLU A 40 16.23 -24.85 -2.88
C GLU A 40 16.34 -23.44 -2.28
N TRP A 41 16.91 -23.35 -1.09
CA TRP A 41 17.05 -22.11 -0.34
C TRP A 41 18.52 -21.85 -0.05
N GLU A 42 18.89 -20.57 -0.08
CA GLU A 42 20.25 -20.14 0.23
C GLU A 42 20.23 -18.92 1.16
N ARG A 43 21.39 -18.63 1.75
CA ARG A 43 21.61 -17.42 2.53
C ARG A 43 22.49 -16.46 1.74
N ARG A 44 22.05 -15.21 1.62
CA ARG A 44 22.81 -14.14 0.95
C ARG A 44 22.75 -12.85 1.76
N SER A 45 23.67 -11.94 1.44
CA SER A 45 23.62 -10.56 1.90
C SER A 45 22.83 -9.70 0.91
N ALA A 46 22.02 -8.78 1.43
CA ALA A 46 21.36 -7.74 0.67
C ALA A 46 22.09 -6.42 0.87
N GLY A 47 22.39 -5.73 -0.23
CA GLY A 47 23.10 -4.45 -0.20
C GLY A 47 22.55 -3.47 -1.23
N ILE A 48 22.37 -2.22 -0.85
CA ILE A 48 22.00 -1.12 -1.76
C ILE A 48 23.00 0.00 -1.57
N SER A 49 23.70 0.37 -2.63
CA SER A 49 24.58 1.52 -2.67
C SER A 49 23.97 2.66 -3.48
N SER A 50 24.33 3.88 -3.10
CA SER A 50 24.05 5.10 -3.87
C SER A 50 25.00 5.20 -5.07
N GLY A 51 24.71 6.11 -6.01
CA GLY A 51 25.50 6.30 -7.24
C GLY A 51 26.95 6.77 -7.00
N ASP A 52 27.24 7.28 -5.81
CA ASP A 52 28.56 7.65 -5.31
C ASP A 52 29.30 6.49 -4.61
N GLY A 53 28.70 5.30 -4.55
CA GLY A 53 29.25 4.10 -3.91
C GLY A 53 28.94 3.98 -2.41
N THR A 54 28.32 4.98 -1.79
CA THR A 54 27.95 4.94 -0.37
C THR A 54 26.90 3.88 -0.09
N SER A 55 27.13 2.98 0.89
CA SER A 55 26.13 1.98 1.31
C SER A 55 24.94 2.67 1.98
N VAL A 56 23.74 2.44 1.44
CA VAL A 56 22.46 3.00 1.93
C VAL A 56 21.67 1.98 2.74
N PHE A 57 21.88 0.69 2.48
CA PHE A 57 21.24 -0.40 3.19
C PHE A 57 22.11 -1.65 3.07
N GLU A 58 22.24 -2.39 4.17
CA GLU A 58 22.91 -3.68 4.21
C GLU A 58 22.22 -4.59 5.24
N GLN A 59 22.01 -5.85 4.87
CA GLN A 59 21.51 -6.88 5.78
C GLN A 59 22.07 -8.24 5.35
N ASP A 60 22.76 -8.92 6.27
CA ASP A 60 23.36 -10.24 6.01
C ASP A 60 22.43 -11.40 6.36
N ASN A 61 22.84 -12.60 5.94
CA ASN A 61 22.25 -13.88 6.33
C ASN A 61 20.74 -14.03 6.00
N ILE A 62 20.29 -13.39 4.92
CA ILE A 62 18.91 -13.44 4.47
C ILE A 62 18.64 -14.75 3.73
N GLU A 63 17.58 -15.45 4.12
CA GLU A 63 17.11 -16.70 3.49
C GLU A 63 16.12 -16.39 2.35
N VAL A 64 16.46 -16.79 1.13
CA VAL A 64 15.64 -16.63 -0.08
C VAL A 64 15.73 -17.91 -0.94
N PRO A 65 14.77 -18.14 -1.86
CA PRO A 65 14.92 -19.18 -2.87
C PRO A 65 16.17 -18.95 -3.72
N ALA A 66 16.91 -20.01 -4.04
CA ALA A 66 18.18 -19.91 -4.77
C ALA A 66 18.02 -19.29 -6.17
N ASP A 67 16.86 -19.46 -6.80
CA ASP A 67 16.55 -18.90 -8.11
C ASP A 67 16.18 -17.41 -8.09
N TRP A 68 16.02 -16.79 -6.91
CA TRP A 68 15.77 -15.36 -6.83
C TRP A 68 17.02 -14.56 -7.22
N SER A 69 16.83 -13.54 -8.07
CA SER A 69 17.93 -12.63 -8.40
C SER A 69 18.41 -11.82 -7.19
N GLN A 70 19.69 -11.43 -7.17
CA GLN A 70 20.23 -10.53 -6.14
C GLN A 70 19.43 -9.21 -6.03
N LEU A 71 18.89 -8.70 -7.15
CA LEU A 71 18.02 -7.51 -7.13
C LEU A 71 16.73 -7.77 -6.34
N ALA A 72 16.10 -8.93 -6.52
CA ALA A 72 14.90 -9.31 -5.77
C ALA A 72 15.22 -9.39 -4.27
N THR A 73 16.34 -10.02 -3.91
CA THR A 73 16.84 -10.09 -2.52
C THR A 73 17.04 -8.70 -1.92
N ASN A 74 17.73 -7.81 -2.65
CA ASN A 74 17.98 -6.44 -2.22
C ASN A 74 16.69 -5.64 -2.00
N VAL A 75 15.73 -5.75 -2.92
CA VAL A 75 14.45 -5.04 -2.84
C VAL A 75 13.58 -5.60 -1.71
N VAL A 76 13.47 -6.92 -1.58
CA VAL A 76 12.70 -7.58 -0.53
C VAL A 76 13.21 -7.20 0.85
N ALA A 77 14.51 -7.32 1.08
CA ALA A 77 15.13 -6.97 2.34
C ALA A 77 14.96 -5.48 2.66
N SER A 78 15.28 -4.59 1.73
CA SER A 78 15.28 -3.15 2.02
C SER A 78 13.89 -2.52 2.13
N LYS A 79 12.88 -3.06 1.45
CA LYS A 79 11.55 -2.43 1.36
C LYS A 79 10.44 -3.19 2.06
N TYR A 80 10.53 -4.51 2.12
CA TYR A 80 9.38 -5.35 2.49
C TYR A 80 9.56 -6.06 3.83
N PHE A 81 10.78 -6.46 4.17
CA PHE A 81 11.08 -7.01 5.50
C PHE A 81 10.76 -6.01 6.62
N ARG A 82 10.07 -6.51 7.64
CA ARG A 82 9.61 -5.79 8.83
C ARG A 82 10.56 -6.00 10.00
N GLY A 83 10.40 -5.17 11.03
CA GLY A 83 11.33 -5.08 12.16
C GLY A 83 12.47 -4.09 11.89
N ALA A 84 12.98 -3.48 12.96
CA ALA A 84 14.07 -2.52 12.88
C ALA A 84 15.40 -3.25 12.61
N MET A 85 16.33 -2.61 11.91
CA MET A 85 17.65 -3.21 11.67
C MET A 85 18.34 -3.52 13.00
N GLY A 86 18.89 -4.73 13.11
CA GLY A 86 19.53 -5.23 14.34
C GLY A 86 18.56 -5.66 15.45
N SER A 87 17.24 -5.53 15.27
CA SER A 87 16.27 -6.01 16.25
C SER A 87 15.94 -7.50 16.05
N PRO A 88 15.59 -8.23 17.12
CA PRO A 88 15.19 -9.65 17.02
C PRO A 88 13.97 -9.89 16.13
N GLU A 89 13.11 -8.88 15.99
CA GLU A 89 11.89 -8.92 15.17
C GLU A 89 12.15 -8.64 13.69
N ARG A 90 13.40 -8.39 13.29
CA ARG A 90 13.77 -8.17 11.90
C ARG A 90 13.54 -9.43 11.07
N GLU A 91 12.66 -9.35 10.10
CA GLU A 91 12.49 -10.40 9.10
C GLU A 91 13.81 -10.60 8.33
N TYR A 92 14.19 -11.86 8.17
CA TYR A 92 15.42 -12.29 7.50
C TYR A 92 15.14 -13.42 6.50
N SER A 93 13.89 -13.84 6.31
CA SER A 93 13.53 -14.89 5.36
C SER A 93 12.34 -14.47 4.50
N ALA A 94 12.39 -14.78 3.20
CA ALA A 94 11.23 -14.61 2.33
C ALA A 94 10.01 -15.40 2.81
N LYS A 95 10.22 -16.53 3.51
CA LYS A 95 9.14 -17.31 4.15
C LYS A 95 8.37 -16.47 5.14
N GLN A 96 9.06 -15.73 6.02
CA GLN A 96 8.42 -14.87 7.03
C GLN A 96 7.56 -13.79 6.39
N LEU A 97 8.07 -13.13 5.34
CA LEU A 97 7.33 -12.11 4.60
C LEU A 97 6.06 -12.68 3.94
N ILE A 98 6.20 -13.82 3.25
CA ILE A 98 5.09 -14.46 2.54
C ILE A 98 4.06 -14.99 3.54
N ASP A 99 4.49 -15.73 4.57
CA ASP A 99 3.63 -16.30 5.59
C ASP A 99 2.86 -15.23 6.35
N ARG A 100 3.49 -14.10 6.69
CA ARG A 100 2.79 -12.98 7.33
C ARG A 100 1.57 -12.54 6.52
N VAL A 101 1.68 -12.48 5.19
CA VAL A 101 0.56 -12.11 4.33
C VAL A 101 -0.42 -13.26 4.15
N VAL A 102 0.07 -14.43 3.75
CA VAL A 102 -0.76 -15.60 3.39
C VAL A 102 -1.55 -16.09 4.60
N LEU A 103 -0.91 -16.27 5.76
CA LEU A 103 -1.56 -16.77 6.96
C LEU A 103 -2.56 -15.76 7.52
N THR A 104 -2.29 -14.46 7.41
CA THR A 104 -3.24 -13.42 7.81
C THR A 104 -4.49 -13.46 6.92
N ILE A 105 -4.32 -13.53 5.60
CA ILE A 105 -5.47 -13.62 4.67
C ILE A 105 -6.25 -14.92 4.88
N LYS A 106 -5.56 -16.06 5.09
CA LYS A 106 -6.21 -17.33 5.44
C LYS A 106 -7.03 -17.19 6.72
N ALA A 107 -6.48 -16.57 7.76
CA ALA A 107 -7.17 -16.38 9.03
C ALA A 107 -8.46 -15.56 8.85
N TRP A 108 -8.40 -14.44 8.11
CA TRP A 108 -9.59 -13.67 7.77
C TRP A 108 -10.60 -14.49 6.95
N GLY A 109 -10.14 -15.24 5.96
CA GLY A 109 -11.00 -16.13 5.17
C GLY A 109 -11.70 -17.18 6.02
N MET A 110 -11.04 -17.71 7.05
CA MET A 110 -11.64 -18.65 8.00
C MET A 110 -12.66 -17.97 8.92
N GLU A 111 -12.32 -16.82 9.50
CA GLU A 111 -13.20 -16.06 10.40
C GLU A 111 -14.46 -15.59 9.67
N GLU A 112 -14.29 -15.12 8.44
CA GLU A 112 -15.36 -14.70 7.56
C GLU A 112 -16.03 -15.87 6.84
N GLY A 113 -15.63 -17.14 7.04
CA GLY A 113 -16.37 -18.30 6.52
C GLY A 113 -16.30 -18.51 5.01
N TYR A 114 -15.21 -18.11 4.35
CA TYR A 114 -14.97 -18.32 2.91
C TYR A 114 -14.57 -19.77 2.56
N PHE A 115 -14.19 -20.59 3.54
CA PHE A 115 -13.75 -21.97 3.33
C PHE A 115 -14.77 -22.98 3.89
N ASN A 116 -15.03 -24.06 3.14
CA ASN A 116 -15.87 -25.19 3.58
C ASN A 116 -15.23 -25.99 4.71
N SER A 117 -13.90 -26.01 4.77
CA SER A 117 -13.15 -26.85 5.70
C SER A 117 -11.76 -26.30 5.98
N LYS A 118 -11.10 -26.84 7.02
CA LYS A 118 -9.69 -26.57 7.29
C LYS A 118 -8.78 -27.04 6.14
N ASP A 119 -9.14 -28.15 5.49
CA ASP A 119 -8.44 -28.66 4.32
C ASP A 119 -8.50 -27.65 3.16
N GLU A 120 -9.65 -27.02 2.90
CA GLU A 120 -9.76 -26.00 1.87
C GLU A 120 -8.97 -24.73 2.20
N ALA A 121 -8.95 -24.31 3.48
CA ALA A 121 -8.10 -23.21 3.92
C ALA A 121 -6.60 -23.51 3.73
N GLU A 122 -6.16 -24.75 3.95
CA GLU A 122 -4.79 -25.19 3.66
C GLU A 122 -4.49 -25.21 2.16
N VAL A 123 -5.46 -25.59 1.31
CA VAL A 123 -5.32 -25.47 -0.14
C VAL A 123 -5.08 -24.00 -0.52
N PHE A 124 -5.88 -23.07 0.00
CA PHE A 124 -5.70 -21.64 -0.25
C PHE A 124 -4.31 -21.16 0.17
N GLU A 125 -3.87 -21.50 1.39
CA GLU A 125 -2.57 -21.13 1.92
C GLU A 125 -1.44 -21.61 1.01
N TYR A 126 -1.45 -22.91 0.65
CA TYR A 126 -0.35 -23.51 -0.08
C TYR A 126 -0.32 -23.01 -1.52
N GLU A 127 -1.46 -22.93 -2.20
CA GLU A 127 -1.52 -22.40 -3.57
C GLU A 127 -1.05 -20.94 -3.61
N LEU A 128 -1.50 -20.10 -2.66
CA LEU A 128 -1.07 -18.71 -2.61
C LEU A 128 0.42 -18.58 -2.28
N ALA A 129 0.93 -19.31 -1.29
CA ALA A 129 2.35 -19.33 -0.96
C ALA A 129 3.20 -19.79 -2.15
N HIS A 130 2.76 -20.82 -2.89
CA HIS A 130 3.41 -21.29 -4.10
C HIS A 130 3.50 -20.18 -5.17
N LEU A 131 2.38 -19.51 -5.47
CA LEU A 131 2.34 -18.44 -6.47
C LEU A 131 3.29 -17.29 -6.12
N LEU A 132 3.36 -16.93 -4.83
CA LEU A 132 4.18 -15.81 -4.36
C LEU A 132 5.67 -16.16 -4.34
N VAL A 133 6.05 -17.33 -3.79
CA VAL A 133 7.47 -17.71 -3.66
C VAL A 133 8.12 -18.00 -5.02
N ASN A 134 7.34 -18.51 -5.99
CA ASN A 134 7.79 -18.74 -7.37
C ASN A 134 7.63 -17.49 -8.26
N GLN A 135 7.28 -16.33 -7.69
CA GLN A 135 7.12 -15.07 -8.41
C GLN A 135 6.12 -15.11 -9.58
N MET A 136 5.11 -15.99 -9.50
CA MET A 136 4.03 -16.13 -10.50
C MET A 136 2.95 -15.06 -10.35
N ALA A 137 2.84 -14.51 -9.13
CA ALA A 137 1.98 -13.39 -8.80
C ALA A 137 2.65 -12.55 -7.71
N ALA A 138 2.22 -11.29 -7.57
CA ALA A 138 2.64 -10.43 -6.47
C ALA A 138 1.51 -9.49 -6.07
N PHE A 139 1.37 -9.24 -4.77
CA PHE A 139 0.50 -8.19 -4.29
C PHE A 139 1.11 -6.81 -4.54
N ASN A 140 0.25 -5.78 -4.56
CA ASN A 140 0.70 -4.40 -4.50
C ASN A 140 1.43 -4.11 -3.17
N SER A 141 2.29 -3.09 -3.15
CA SER A 141 3.16 -2.81 -2.01
C SER A 141 2.45 -2.60 -0.66
N PRO A 142 1.33 -1.84 -0.56
CA PRO A 142 0.57 -1.72 0.69
C PRO A 142 0.20 -3.04 1.37
N VAL A 143 -0.11 -4.09 0.62
CA VAL A 143 -0.38 -5.42 1.20
C VAL A 143 0.84 -5.93 1.96
N TRP A 144 2.00 -5.94 1.30
CA TRP A 144 3.26 -6.37 1.92
C TRP A 144 3.66 -5.51 3.12
N PHE A 145 3.33 -4.22 3.09
CA PHE A 145 3.66 -3.28 4.14
C PHE A 145 2.81 -3.43 5.40
N ASN A 146 1.51 -3.72 5.24
CA ASN A 146 0.54 -3.54 6.31
C ASN A 146 -0.13 -4.84 6.77
N VAL A 147 -0.29 -5.84 5.91
CA VAL A 147 -0.97 -7.10 6.28
C VAL A 147 -0.12 -7.86 7.30
N GLY A 148 -0.76 -8.33 8.36
CA GLY A 148 -0.12 -8.97 9.52
C GLY A 148 0.65 -8.01 10.44
N MET A 149 0.64 -6.71 10.16
CA MET A 149 1.30 -5.68 10.99
C MET A 149 0.33 -4.78 11.74
N ARG A 150 -0.93 -4.71 11.28
CA ARG A 150 -1.99 -3.86 11.84
C ARG A 150 -3.31 -4.62 11.81
N GLU A 151 -4.17 -4.32 12.76
CA GLU A 151 -5.52 -4.90 12.85
C GLU A 151 -6.39 -4.51 11.63
N ASN A 152 -6.35 -3.24 11.24
CA ASN A 152 -7.08 -2.71 10.08
C ASN A 152 -6.09 -2.17 9.03
N PRO A 153 -5.46 -3.04 8.22
CA PRO A 153 -4.40 -2.65 7.31
C PRO A 153 -4.91 -2.01 6.00
N GLN A 154 -4.25 -0.94 5.55
CA GLN A 154 -4.48 -0.37 4.23
C GLN A 154 -3.85 -1.28 3.15
N CYS A 155 -4.70 -1.91 2.32
CA CYS A 155 -4.27 -2.90 1.33
C CYS A 155 -4.38 -2.40 -0.13
N SER A 156 -5.05 -1.28 -0.36
CA SER A 156 -5.26 -0.71 -1.69
C SER A 156 -4.16 0.29 -2.03
N ALA A 157 -3.57 0.21 -3.22
CA ALA A 157 -2.53 1.15 -3.64
C ALA A 157 -3.07 2.47 -4.21
N CYS A 158 -4.30 2.50 -4.70
CA CYS A 158 -4.85 3.64 -5.43
C CYS A 158 -6.16 4.11 -4.79
N PHE A 159 -6.28 5.42 -4.57
CA PHE A 159 -7.49 6.07 -4.08
C PHE A 159 -7.84 7.25 -4.99
N ILE A 160 -9.13 7.45 -5.26
CA ILE A 160 -9.63 8.65 -5.94
C ILE A 160 -10.41 9.46 -4.92
N LEU A 161 -10.03 10.72 -4.77
CA LEU A 161 -10.66 11.69 -3.88
C LEU A 161 -11.47 12.68 -4.71
N SER A 162 -12.45 13.30 -4.07
CA SER A 162 -13.24 14.41 -4.60
C SER A 162 -13.08 15.62 -3.68
N VAL A 163 -13.33 16.80 -4.24
CA VAL A 163 -13.33 18.07 -3.51
C VAL A 163 -14.51 18.90 -3.97
N GLU A 164 -15.04 19.69 -3.04
CA GLU A 164 -16.05 20.70 -3.29
C GLU A 164 -15.43 22.09 -3.11
N ASP A 165 -16.05 23.11 -3.67
CA ASP A 165 -15.57 24.50 -3.60
C ASP A 165 -15.86 25.18 -2.25
N THR A 166 -15.41 24.54 -1.18
CA THR A 166 -15.51 25.03 0.20
C THR A 166 -14.20 24.79 0.93
N MET A 167 -13.84 25.69 1.85
CA MET A 167 -12.61 25.55 2.63
C MET A 167 -12.57 24.25 3.44
N ASP A 168 -13.70 23.84 4.02
CA ASP A 168 -13.80 22.60 4.77
C ASP A 168 -13.50 21.37 3.90
N SER A 169 -14.05 21.32 2.68
CA SER A 169 -13.80 20.22 1.75
C SER A 169 -12.35 20.19 1.26
N ILE A 170 -11.77 21.36 0.95
CA ILE A 170 -10.37 21.50 0.51
C ILE A 170 -9.40 21.04 1.61
N LEU A 171 -9.60 21.49 2.85
CA LEU A 171 -8.74 21.11 3.98
C LEU A 171 -8.94 19.63 4.37
N SER A 172 -10.17 19.13 4.30
CA SER A 172 -10.48 17.72 4.53
C SER A 172 -9.80 16.82 3.50
N TRP A 173 -9.78 17.22 2.22
CA TRP A 173 -9.04 16.52 1.16
C TRP A 173 -7.56 16.38 1.53
N ILE A 174 -6.89 17.49 1.85
CA ILE A 174 -5.46 17.49 2.20
C ILE A 174 -5.18 16.56 3.39
N GLY A 175 -6.04 16.60 4.42
CA GLY A 175 -5.93 15.73 5.59
C GLY A 175 -6.10 14.24 5.25
N LYS A 176 -7.17 13.87 4.53
CA LYS A 176 -7.44 12.49 4.10
C LYS A 176 -6.29 11.92 3.28
N GLU A 177 -5.78 12.74 2.39
CA GLU A 177 -4.68 12.37 1.53
C GLU A 177 -3.40 12.08 2.31
N GLY A 178 -3.10 12.88 3.34
CA GLY A 178 -1.98 12.61 4.24
C GLY A 178 -2.08 11.24 4.93
N ILE A 179 -3.29 10.84 5.34
CA ILE A 179 -3.53 9.50 5.92
C ILE A 179 -3.32 8.39 4.89
N ILE A 180 -3.80 8.58 3.66
CA ILE A 180 -3.59 7.64 2.54
C ILE A 180 -2.08 7.45 2.29
N PHE A 181 -1.32 8.54 2.26
CA PHE A 181 0.13 8.49 2.06
C PHE A 181 0.85 7.79 3.21
N LYS A 182 0.49 8.10 4.47
CA LYS A 182 1.02 7.40 5.65
C LYS A 182 0.83 5.88 5.54
N GLY A 183 -0.28 5.43 4.97
CA GLY A 183 -0.59 4.01 4.74
C GLY A 183 0.17 3.34 3.59
N GLY A 184 0.92 4.08 2.76
CA GLY A 184 1.73 3.50 1.67
C GLY A 184 1.12 3.63 0.27
N SER A 185 -0.02 4.32 0.14
CA SER A 185 -0.81 4.36 -1.09
C SER A 185 -0.73 5.72 -1.78
N GLY A 186 -1.17 5.79 -3.03
CA GLY A 186 -1.28 7.03 -3.80
C GLY A 186 -2.73 7.52 -3.91
N SER A 187 -2.87 8.80 -4.28
CA SER A 187 -4.16 9.47 -4.48
C SER A 187 -4.27 10.08 -5.87
N GLY A 188 -5.50 10.18 -6.37
CA GLY A 188 -5.87 10.96 -7.53
C GLY A 188 -7.02 11.91 -7.20
N ILE A 189 -7.03 13.12 -7.78
CA ILE A 189 -8.12 14.07 -7.61
C ILE A 189 -8.30 14.96 -8.85
N ASN A 190 -9.55 15.34 -9.14
CA ASN A 190 -9.87 16.39 -10.09
C ASN A 190 -10.25 17.68 -9.32
N LEU A 191 -9.50 18.76 -9.53
CA LEU A 191 -9.71 20.04 -8.83
C LEU A 191 -10.64 21.01 -9.56
N SER A 192 -11.24 20.60 -10.68
CA SER A 192 -12.07 21.48 -11.52
C SER A 192 -13.36 21.97 -10.85
N ALA A 193 -13.71 21.40 -9.69
CA ALA A 193 -14.82 21.88 -8.87
C ALA A 193 -14.45 23.18 -8.12
N ILE A 194 -13.17 23.41 -7.81
CA ILE A 194 -12.71 24.61 -7.11
C ILE A 194 -12.75 25.79 -8.07
N ARG A 195 -13.30 26.92 -7.63
CA ARG A 195 -13.41 28.13 -8.44
C ARG A 195 -12.05 28.67 -8.90
N SER A 196 -12.04 29.38 -10.02
CA SER A 196 -10.82 29.99 -10.58
C SER A 196 -10.27 31.11 -9.70
N SER A 197 -8.96 31.31 -9.77
CA SER A 197 -8.25 32.46 -9.23
C SER A 197 -8.80 33.82 -9.69
N LYS A 198 -9.55 33.85 -10.80
CA LYS A 198 -10.16 35.05 -11.39
C LYS A 198 -11.54 35.39 -10.82
N GLU A 199 -12.08 34.54 -9.93
CA GLU A 199 -13.41 34.70 -9.37
C GLU A 199 -13.38 35.43 -8.01
N ARG A 200 -14.45 36.16 -7.70
CA ARG A 200 -14.60 36.92 -6.45
C ARG A 200 -15.08 36.03 -5.30
N LEU A 201 -14.63 36.35 -4.10
CA LEU A 201 -15.13 35.75 -2.86
C LEU A 201 -16.25 36.58 -2.26
N SER A 202 -17.17 35.92 -1.54
CA SER A 202 -18.29 36.59 -0.85
C SER A 202 -17.83 37.58 0.23
N GLY A 203 -16.73 37.28 0.91
CA GLY A 203 -16.10 38.14 1.91
C GLY A 203 -15.23 39.27 1.36
N GLY A 204 -15.18 39.44 0.03
CA GLY A 204 -14.27 40.37 -0.65
C GLY A 204 -12.94 39.71 -1.03
N GLY A 205 -12.25 40.33 -2.00
CA GLY A 205 -11.02 39.78 -2.58
C GLY A 205 -11.27 38.81 -3.73
N GLU A 206 -10.21 38.13 -4.13
CA GLU A 206 -10.18 37.15 -5.23
C GLU A 206 -9.84 35.76 -4.68
N ALA A 207 -10.34 34.72 -5.32
CA ALA A 207 -10.04 33.36 -4.92
C ALA A 207 -8.57 33.00 -5.22
N SER A 208 -8.01 32.08 -4.45
CA SER A 208 -6.64 31.59 -4.69
C SER A 208 -6.53 30.67 -5.92
N GLY A 209 -7.64 30.07 -6.35
CA GLY A 209 -7.68 29.07 -7.43
C GLY A 209 -7.12 27.68 -7.05
N PRO A 210 -7.45 26.63 -7.83
CA PRO A 210 -7.02 25.25 -7.58
C PRO A 210 -5.50 25.06 -7.57
N VAL A 211 -4.74 25.79 -8.40
CA VAL A 211 -3.28 25.64 -8.51
C VAL A 211 -2.57 26.04 -7.20
N SER A 212 -3.09 27.06 -6.50
CA SER A 212 -2.55 27.48 -5.20
C SER A 212 -2.74 26.41 -4.13
N PHE A 213 -3.95 25.89 -3.99
CA PHE A 213 -4.25 24.79 -3.05
C PHE A 213 -3.46 23.52 -3.39
N MET A 214 -3.29 23.20 -4.67
CA MET A 214 -2.46 22.08 -5.11
C MET A 214 -1.01 22.21 -4.62
N ARG A 215 -0.38 23.40 -4.71
CA ARG A 215 0.99 23.63 -4.21
C ARG A 215 1.08 23.43 -2.70
N GLY A 216 0.06 23.88 -1.95
CA GLY A 216 -0.05 23.61 -0.52
C GLY A 216 -0.14 22.12 -0.21
N ALA A 217 -1.03 21.40 -0.90
CA ALA A 217 -1.20 19.96 -0.76
C ALA A 217 0.08 19.17 -1.14
N ASP A 218 0.81 19.61 -2.17
CA ASP A 218 2.09 19.01 -2.58
C ASP A 218 3.17 19.18 -1.51
N SER A 219 3.24 20.36 -0.89
CA SER A 219 4.13 20.62 0.24
C SER A 219 3.82 19.70 1.43
N CYS A 220 2.53 19.52 1.76
CA CYS A 220 2.11 18.57 2.78
C CYS A 220 2.50 17.13 2.42
N ALA A 221 2.31 16.72 1.16
CA ALA A 221 2.69 15.39 0.70
C ALA A 221 4.21 15.14 0.81
N GLY A 222 5.02 16.14 0.49
CA GLY A 222 6.48 16.08 0.57
C GLY A 222 7.01 15.86 2.00
N ALA A 223 6.27 16.26 3.02
CA ALA A 223 6.61 16.03 4.42
C ALA A 223 6.31 14.61 4.92
N ILE A 224 5.53 13.82 4.16
CA ILE A 224 5.04 12.50 4.62
C ILE A 224 5.87 11.36 4.04
N LYS A 225 6.43 10.54 4.92
CA LYS A 225 7.09 9.28 4.56
C LYS A 225 6.05 8.17 4.39
N SER A 226 5.92 7.65 3.17
CA SER A 226 4.82 6.76 2.82
C SER A 226 5.03 5.32 3.30
N GLY A 227 4.00 4.73 3.92
CA GLY A 227 4.02 3.34 4.42
C GLY A 227 4.98 3.11 5.60
N GLY A 228 5.41 4.16 6.29
CA GLY A 228 6.44 4.08 7.32
C GLY A 228 7.83 3.69 6.80
N THR A 229 8.04 3.80 5.48
CA THR A 229 9.30 3.49 4.79
C THR A 229 9.89 4.74 4.14
N THR A 230 11.03 4.61 3.46
CA THR A 230 11.68 5.71 2.72
C THR A 230 10.97 6.10 1.41
N ARG A 231 9.75 5.61 1.15
CA ARG A 231 8.99 5.92 -0.07
C ARG A 231 8.35 7.31 0.01
N ARG A 232 8.41 8.06 -1.09
CA ARG A 232 7.69 9.35 -1.23
C ARG A 232 6.20 9.12 -1.52
N ALA A 233 5.37 10.06 -1.10
CA ALA A 233 3.97 10.12 -1.51
C ALA A 233 3.84 10.24 -3.03
N ALA A 234 2.74 9.71 -3.58
CA ALA A 234 2.43 9.79 -5.00
C ALA A 234 1.02 10.34 -5.20
N LYS A 235 0.89 11.38 -6.02
CA LYS A 235 -0.36 12.10 -6.27
C LYS A 235 -0.56 12.32 -7.76
N MET A 236 -1.80 12.13 -8.22
CA MET A 236 -2.30 12.59 -9.50
C MET A 236 -3.27 13.74 -9.28
N VAL A 237 -3.06 14.86 -9.96
CA VAL A 237 -3.98 16.00 -9.96
C VAL A 237 -4.43 16.24 -11.39
N ILE A 238 -5.73 16.45 -11.56
CA ILE A 238 -6.37 16.75 -12.84
C ILE A 238 -7.03 18.13 -12.73
N LEU A 239 -6.94 18.89 -13.82
CA LEU A 239 -7.74 20.08 -14.06
C LEU A 239 -8.31 20.01 -15.48
N ASN A 240 -9.60 20.24 -15.63
CA ASN A 240 -10.28 20.17 -16.92
C ASN A 240 -9.78 21.29 -17.83
N VAL A 241 -9.74 21.01 -19.14
CA VAL A 241 -9.15 21.90 -20.14
C VAL A 241 -9.87 23.25 -20.27
N ASP A 242 -11.15 23.30 -19.93
CA ASP A 242 -12.01 24.47 -19.93
C ASP A 242 -11.93 25.31 -18.66
N HIS A 243 -11.20 24.85 -17.63
CA HIS A 243 -11.04 25.58 -16.39
C HIS A 243 -10.24 26.88 -16.63
N PRO A 244 -10.66 28.06 -16.10
CA PRO A 244 -10.01 29.34 -16.43
C PRO A 244 -8.54 29.46 -15.99
N ASP A 245 -8.09 28.61 -15.07
CA ASP A 245 -6.71 28.50 -14.59
C ASP A 245 -5.88 27.41 -15.30
N ILE A 246 -6.39 26.82 -16.39
CA ILE A 246 -5.72 25.70 -17.09
C ILE A 246 -4.29 26.01 -17.52
N ARG A 247 -4.03 27.25 -17.97
CA ARG A 247 -2.68 27.66 -18.40
C ARG A 247 -1.69 27.66 -17.24
N ASP A 248 -2.13 28.12 -16.06
CA ASP A 248 -1.30 28.12 -14.86
C ASP A 248 -1.05 26.69 -14.36
N PHE A 249 -2.04 25.81 -14.47
CA PHE A 249 -1.90 24.39 -14.16
C PHE A 249 -0.90 23.69 -15.09
N VAL A 250 -0.96 23.93 -16.41
CA VAL A 250 0.00 23.37 -17.37
C VAL A 250 1.43 23.85 -17.08
N GLY A 251 1.60 25.12 -16.70
CA GLY A 251 2.89 25.71 -16.37
C GLY A 251 3.40 25.40 -14.95
N CYS A 252 2.66 24.65 -14.12
CA CYS A 252 2.93 24.60 -12.68
C CYS A 252 4.17 23.78 -12.26
N LYS A 253 4.80 23.06 -13.20
CA LYS A 253 5.99 22.21 -13.00
C LYS A 253 7.20 22.64 -13.83
N ALA A 254 7.12 23.80 -14.49
CA ALA A 254 8.20 24.36 -15.29
C ALA A 254 9.38 24.82 -14.42
#